data_AF-A0A921E3X5-F1
#
_entry.id   AF-A0A921E3X5-F1
#
_cell.length_a   1.000
_cell.length_b   1.000
_cell.length_c   1.000
_cell.angle_alpha   90.00
_cell.angle_beta   90.00
_cell.angle_gamma   90.00
#
_symmetry.space_group_name_H-M   'P 1'
#
loop_
_entity.id
_entity.type
_entity.pdbx_description
1 polymer ?
#
loop_
_entity_poly.entity_id
_entity_poly.type
_entity_poly.pdbx_seq_one_letter_code
_entity_poly.pdbx_strand_id
1 'polypeptide(L)'
;MQQPDLPERLSFVWGAFHDLRGDRALGFGSVGAIPWSAMDRYARRFGPADEDEFARFAALLRAMDSVWLAWMRERMKPTGR
;
A
#
# COMPACT_ATOMS: atom_id res chain seq x y z
N MET A 1 11.16 2.44 -11.26
CA MET A 1 10.04 3.33 -10.85
C MET A 1 10.63 4.69 -10.51
N GLN A 2 10.01 5.79 -10.94
CA GLN A 2 10.45 7.13 -10.58
C GLN A 2 9.82 7.47 -9.22
N GLN A 3 10.62 7.43 -8.15
CA GLN A 3 10.17 7.84 -6.81
C GLN A 3 10.09 9.39 -6.77
N PRO A 4 9.01 9.98 -6.23
CA PRO A 4 8.93 11.41 -6.02
C PRO A 4 9.95 11.87 -4.96
N ASP A 5 10.32 13.14 -4.99
CA ASP A 5 11.16 13.72 -3.95
C ASP A 5 10.37 13.72 -2.63
N LEU A 6 10.80 12.87 -1.69
CA LEU A 6 10.13 12.61 -0.43
C LEU A 6 11.13 12.79 0.72
N PRO A 7 10.70 13.34 1.86
CA PRO A 7 11.50 13.28 3.08
C PRO A 7 11.93 11.85 3.38
N GLU A 8 13.18 11.66 3.82
CA GLU A 8 13.79 10.34 4.05
C GLU A 8 12.89 9.39 4.86
N ARG A 9 12.27 9.92 5.93
CA ARG A 9 11.33 9.19 6.79
C ARG A 9 10.12 8.57 6.06
N LEU A 10 9.77 9.03 4.87
CA LEU A 10 8.67 8.49 4.05
C LEU A 10 9.13 7.49 3.00
N SER A 11 10.45 7.41 2.72
CA SER A 11 11.00 6.48 1.72
C SER A 11 10.70 5.03 2.04
N PHE A 12 10.70 4.68 3.33
CA PHE A 12 10.33 3.33 3.78
C PHE A 12 8.88 2.97 3.44
N VAL A 13 7.94 3.87 3.73
CA VAL A 13 6.52 3.67 3.43
C VAL A 13 6.29 3.60 1.92
N TRP A 14 6.98 4.46 1.16
CA TRP A 14 6.93 4.45 -0.30
C TRP A 14 7.41 3.12 -0.89
N GLY A 15 8.55 2.60 -0.41
CA GLY A 15 9.06 1.29 -0.81
C GLY A 15 8.06 0.17 -0.50
N ALA A 16 7.53 0.14 0.73
CA ALA A 16 6.57 -0.86 1.16
C ALA A 16 5.30 -0.89 0.29
N PHE A 17 4.78 0.28 -0.11
CA PHE A 17 3.62 0.39 -0.99
C PHE A 17 3.84 -0.30 -2.34
N HIS A 18 5.05 -0.22 -2.87
CA HIS A 18 5.40 -0.84 -4.13
C HIS A 18 5.74 -2.33 -3.98
N ASP A 19 6.44 -2.71 -2.92
CA ASP A 19 6.85 -4.09 -2.68
C ASP A 19 5.65 -4.99 -2.38
N LEU A 20 4.70 -4.50 -1.58
CA LEU A 20 3.47 -5.23 -1.22
C LEU A 20 2.42 -5.26 -2.32
N ARG A 21 2.73 -4.77 -3.52
CA ARG A 21 1.71 -4.62 -4.55
C ARG A 21 1.11 -5.94 -5.03
N GLY A 22 1.89 -7.01 -4.98
CA GLY A 22 1.51 -8.35 -5.39
C GLY A 22 0.69 -9.11 -4.35
N ASP A 23 0.67 -8.65 -3.10
CA ASP A 23 -0.04 -9.30 -2.00
C ASP A 23 -1.54 -8.95 -1.97
N ARG A 24 -1.98 -8.02 -2.83
CA ARG A 24 -3.38 -7.63 -2.93
C ARG A 24 -4.22 -8.78 -3.45
N ALA A 25 -5.35 -9.02 -2.78
CA ALA A 25 -6.34 -9.97 -3.27
C ALA A 25 -6.93 -9.48 -4.60
N LEU A 26 -7.07 -10.40 -5.55
CA LEU A 26 -7.72 -10.16 -6.84
C LEU A 26 -9.03 -10.96 -6.89
N GLY A 27 -10.14 -10.32 -7.26
CA GLY A 27 -11.43 -11.03 -7.36
C GLY A 27 -12.50 -10.25 -8.11
N PHE A 28 -13.33 -10.95 -8.90
CA PHE A 28 -14.51 -10.41 -9.62
C PHE A 28 -14.34 -9.02 -10.24
N GLY A 29 -13.22 -8.78 -10.94
CA GLY A 29 -12.96 -7.49 -11.57
C GLY A 29 -12.62 -6.34 -10.61
N SER A 30 -12.22 -6.67 -9.38
CA SER A 30 -11.81 -5.71 -8.36
C SER A 30 -10.44 -6.10 -7.77
N VAL A 31 -9.74 -5.09 -7.23
CA VAL A 31 -8.51 -5.27 -6.46
C VAL A 31 -8.79 -4.91 -5.01
N GLY A 32 -8.41 -5.79 -4.10
CA GLY A 32 -8.50 -5.59 -2.66
C GLY A 32 -7.36 -4.73 -2.11
N ALA A 33 -7.53 -4.26 -0.88
CA ALA A 33 -6.48 -3.55 -0.16
C ALA A 33 -5.26 -4.44 0.13
N ILE A 34 -4.12 -3.82 0.42
CA ILE A 34 -2.97 -4.52 0.99
C ILE A 34 -3.39 -5.17 2.32
N PRO A 35 -3.21 -6.50 2.51
CA PRO A 35 -3.60 -7.16 3.75
C PRO A 35 -2.81 -6.66 4.96
N TRP A 36 -3.48 -6.52 6.12
CA TRP A 36 -2.81 -6.15 7.38
C TRP A 36 -1.66 -7.09 7.73
N SER A 37 -1.87 -8.40 7.54
CA SER A 37 -0.83 -9.41 7.80
C SER A 37 0.40 -9.25 6.90
N ALA A 38 0.24 -8.70 5.69
CA ALA A 38 1.36 -8.39 4.81
C ALA A 38 2.13 -7.16 5.32
N MET A 39 1.41 -6.13 5.80
CA MET A 39 2.02 -4.95 6.44
C MET A 39 2.80 -5.34 7.70
N ASP A 40 2.20 -6.14 8.59
CA ASP A 40 2.84 -6.62 9.83
C ASP A 40 4.10 -7.46 9.51
N ARG A 41 4.00 -8.39 8.55
CA ARG A 41 5.16 -9.19 8.13
C ARG A 41 6.27 -8.34 7.54
N TYR A 42 5.94 -7.36 6.71
CA TYR A 42 6.91 -6.45 6.10
C TYR A 42 7.59 -5.59 7.16
N ALA A 43 6.81 -5.05 8.10
CA ALA A 43 7.31 -4.22 9.19
C ALA A 43 8.31 -4.98 10.07
N ARG A 44 7.95 -6.20 10.51
CA ARG A 44 8.82 -7.08 11.31
C ARG A 44 10.12 -7.45 10.59
N ARG A 45 10.11 -7.48 9.26
CA ARG A 45 11.24 -7.89 8.43
C ARG A 45 12.20 -6.74 8.15
N PHE A 46 11.71 -5.50 8.02
CA PHE A 46 12.46 -4.41 7.39
C PHE A 46 12.44 -3.07 8.11
N GLY A 47 11.63 -2.85 9.16
CA GLY A 47 11.54 -1.50 9.72
C GLY A 47 11.04 -1.41 11.16
N PRO A 48 9.75 -1.12 11.39
CA PRO A 48 9.23 -0.70 12.69
C PRO A 48 9.68 -1.61 13.83
N ALA A 49 10.29 -1.01 14.85
CA ALA A 49 10.81 -1.70 16.01
C ALA A 49 9.74 -1.89 17.11
N ASP A 50 8.72 -1.03 17.12
CA ASP A 50 7.65 -1.04 18.12
C ASP A 50 6.24 -0.85 17.54
N GLU A 51 5.24 -0.94 18.42
CA GLU A 51 3.82 -0.85 18.08
C GLU A 51 3.40 0.54 17.57
N ASP A 52 3.99 1.62 18.09
CA ASP A 52 3.66 3.00 17.71
C ASP A 52 4.21 3.33 16.31
N GLU A 53 5.45 2.90 16.04
CA GLU A 53 6.06 2.97 14.72
C GLU A 53 5.27 2.13 13.70
N PHE A 54 4.84 0.94 14.09
CA PHE A 54 4.01 0.09 13.23
C PHE A 54 2.65 0.74 12.95
N ALA A 55 1.98 1.30 13.96
CA ALA A 55 0.71 1.99 13.80
C ALA A 55 0.85 3.17 12.82
N ARG A 56 1.94 3.96 12.94
CA ARG A 56 2.23 5.06 12.02
C ARG A 56 2.51 4.59 10.60
N PHE A 57 3.33 3.54 10.44
CA PHE A 57 3.61 2.91 9.16
C PHE A 57 2.33 2.42 8.48
N ALA A 58 1.51 1.66 9.20
CA ALA A 58 0.27 1.11 8.68
C ALA A 58 -0.74 2.21 8.31
N ALA A 59 -0.82 3.28 9.10
CA ALA A 59 -1.68 4.41 8.79
C ALA A 59 -1.29 5.10 7.47
N LEU A 60 0.00 5.39 7.27
CA LEU A 60 0.49 6.03 6.05
C LEU A 60 0.31 5.11 4.83
N LEU A 61 0.64 3.82 4.97
CA LEU A 61 0.51 2.84 3.90
C LEU A 61 -0.95 2.64 3.48
N ARG A 62 -1.88 2.58 4.44
CA ARG A 62 -3.33 2.52 4.16
C ARG A 62 -3.84 3.78 3.48
N ALA A 63 -3.33 4.96 3.86
CA ALA A 63 -3.71 6.20 3.19
C ALA A 63 -3.33 6.16 1.71
N MET A 64 -2.10 5.76 1.39
CA MET A 64 -1.65 5.58 0.00
C MET A 64 -2.49 4.55 -0.76
N ASP A 65 -2.75 3.39 -0.13
CA ASP A 65 -3.53 2.31 -0.74
C ASP A 65 -4.98 2.72 -1.02
N SER A 66 -5.59 3.52 -0.15
CA SER A 66 -6.97 4.01 -0.35
C SER A 66 -7.10 4.87 -1.61
N VAL A 67 -6.13 5.76 -1.86
CA VAL A 67 -6.08 6.60 -3.06
C VAL A 67 -5.87 5.75 -4.31
N TRP A 68 -4.96 4.77 -4.25
CA TRP A 68 -4.70 3.87 -5.37
C TRP A 68 -5.92 3.00 -5.71
N LEU A 69 -6.61 2.46 -4.70
CA LEU A 69 -7.83 1.68 -4.89
C LEU A 69 -8.95 2.53 -5.51
N ALA A 70 -9.10 3.79 -5.10
CA ALA A 70 -10.04 4.71 -5.72
C ALA A 70 -9.73 4.93 -7.21
N TRP A 71 -8.46 5.18 -7.53
CA TRP A 71 -7.99 5.33 -8.90
C TRP A 71 -8.20 4.05 -9.74
N MET A 72 -7.94 2.88 -9.17
CA MET A 72 -8.17 1.59 -9.84
C MET A 72 -9.66 1.33 -10.10
N ARG A 73 -10.54 1.63 -9.14
CA ARG A 73 -11.99 1.49 -9.32
C ARG A 73 -12.48 2.32 -10.50
N GLU A 74 -12.02 3.57 -10.63
CA GLU A 74 -12.37 4.41 -11.77
C GLU A 74 -11.91 3.82 -13.11
N ARG A 75 -10.73 3.19 -13.14
CA ARG A 75 -10.15 2.61 -14.37
C ARG A 75 -10.72 1.24 -14.74
N MET A 76 -11.24 0.50 -13.77
CA MET A 76 -11.87 -0.80 -13.99
C MET A 76 -13.35 -0.69 -14.35
N LYS A 77 -13.94 0.52 -14.31
CA LYS A 77 -15.29 0.75 -14.84
C LYS A 77 -15.30 0.35 -16.33
N PRO A 78 -16.17 -0.58 -16.75
CA PRO A 78 -16.26 -0.95 -18.15
C PRO A 78 -16.58 0.30 -18.97
N THR A 79 -15.79 0.55 -20.01
CA THR A 79 -16.12 1.58 -21.00
C THR A 79 -17.39 1.13 -21.67
N GLY A 80 -18.53 1.75 -21.35
CA GLY A 80 -19.81 1.39 -21.92
C GLY A 80 -19.73 1.37 -23.45
N ARG A 81 -20.13 0.24 -24.04
CA ARG A 81 -20.42 0.10 -25.46
C ARG A 81 -21.79 -0.55 -25.61
#